data_AF-A0A847K2F7-F1
#
_entry.id   AF-A0A847K2F7-F1
#
_cell.length_a   1.000
_cell.length_b   1.000
_cell.length_c   1.000
_cell.angle_alpha   90.00
_cell.angle_beta   90.00
_cell.angle_gamma   90.00
#
_symmetry.space_group_name_H-M   'P 1'
#
loop_
_entity.id
_entity.type
_entity.pdbx_description
1 polymer ?
#
loop_
_entity_poly.entity_id
_entity_poly.type
_entity_poly.pdbx_seq_one_letter_code
_entity_poly.pdbx_strand_id
1 'polypeptide(L)'
;MKIAVVAQALAGCGPDEVGAIFQREWLARRPQDDVEVQLGSDGVLVDDVGTGLDVVFRSRYPDSVEMVRERPERAVHYDVSAKVGMIDLACNRTWPQVEQANEMVGGWVDHAVPPHGSSAYLAEDIRELIERGARRIHLHLPRLFADSDLGWGFLAELSGIAVGQQSTVDDLRAVLSAARQRLLTCRIDVTYAGDLSLSGVNGMARAWASAGMDPLHAQEAEKDIGAWSALMVKASQNEENTLLARPQVDVRSVYTGVGGGLAYVLAVLGAGIFHVGSYIPHAYWPEGDSEAELFVYVTDTIGLEVPAGLNEMVARAEELAAPAVLLTRYDQVRRGDARRLGLDGHYQLLNRLGTAAQDNSPINIPQQLAQTVQKLAQTWGWD
;
A
#
# COMPACT_ATOMS: atom_id res chain seq x y z
N MET A 1 16.02 -28.47 -4.71
CA MET A 1 14.71 -27.89 -5.03
C MET A 1 14.84 -26.38 -5.13
N LYS A 2 14.18 -25.73 -6.09
CA LYS A 2 14.08 -24.26 -6.18
C LYS A 2 12.85 -23.76 -5.43
N ILE A 3 13.03 -22.85 -4.49
CA ILE A 3 11.93 -22.30 -3.67
C ILE A 3 11.89 -20.79 -3.86
N ALA A 4 10.73 -20.26 -4.23
CA ALA A 4 10.46 -18.82 -4.26
C ALA A 4 9.67 -18.41 -3.02
N VAL A 5 10.16 -17.40 -2.31
CA VAL A 5 9.55 -16.92 -1.07
C VAL A 5 9.20 -15.45 -1.22
N VAL A 6 7.94 -15.08 -0.97
CA VAL A 6 7.54 -13.69 -0.76
C VAL A 6 7.56 -13.39 0.72
N ALA A 7 8.57 -12.66 1.16
CA ALA A 7 8.74 -12.26 2.56
C ALA A 7 8.08 -10.89 2.79
N GLN A 8 6.88 -10.87 3.37
CA GLN A 8 6.27 -9.64 3.87
C GLN A 8 6.73 -9.37 5.31
N ALA A 9 6.50 -8.16 5.81
CA ALA A 9 6.72 -7.83 7.21
C ALA A 9 5.83 -8.67 8.14
N LEU A 10 6.35 -8.99 9.33
CA LEU A 10 5.60 -9.50 10.48
C LEU A 10 5.75 -8.51 11.63
N ALA A 11 4.85 -8.55 12.62
CA ALA A 11 4.95 -7.67 13.79
C ALA A 11 6.37 -7.73 14.42
N GLY A 12 7.04 -6.56 14.49
CA GLY A 12 8.41 -6.39 14.99
C GLY A 12 9.52 -7.00 14.13
N CYS A 13 9.26 -7.40 12.88
CA CYS A 13 10.21 -8.06 11.98
C CYS A 13 10.01 -7.57 10.53
N GLY A 14 10.98 -6.83 10.00
CA GLY A 14 10.92 -6.29 8.64
C GLY A 14 10.90 -7.37 7.55
N PRO A 15 10.47 -7.05 6.31
CA PRO A 15 10.45 -8.00 5.19
C PRO A 15 11.82 -8.67 4.95
N ASP A 16 12.90 -7.90 5.08
CA ASP A 16 14.29 -8.35 4.96
C ASP A 16 14.69 -9.34 6.06
N GLU A 17 14.33 -9.06 7.31
CA GLU A 17 14.58 -9.96 8.43
C GLU A 17 13.77 -11.26 8.31
N VAL A 18 12.50 -11.17 7.92
CA VAL A 18 11.65 -12.33 7.62
C VAL A 18 12.30 -13.19 6.54
N GLY A 19 12.74 -12.57 5.45
CA GLY A 19 13.45 -13.24 4.36
C GLY A 19 14.74 -13.92 4.80
N ALA A 20 15.57 -13.23 5.58
CA ALA A 20 16.82 -13.75 6.10
C ALA A 20 16.62 -14.93 7.08
N ILE A 21 15.61 -14.85 7.96
CA ILE A 21 15.24 -15.96 8.84
C ILE A 21 14.77 -17.15 8.00
N PHE A 22 13.89 -16.91 7.02
CA PHE A 22 13.37 -17.99 6.19
C PHE A 22 14.51 -18.74 5.47
N GLN A 23 15.37 -18.00 4.77
CA GLN A 23 16.47 -18.60 4.02
C GLN A 23 17.43 -19.36 4.94
N ARG A 24 17.84 -18.76 6.06
CA ARG A 24 18.76 -19.38 7.01
C ARG A 24 18.20 -20.70 7.55
N GLU A 25 16.95 -20.70 7.98
CA GLU A 25 16.34 -21.86 8.66
C GLU A 25 15.96 -22.97 7.68
N TRP A 26 15.60 -22.61 6.44
CA TRP A 26 15.42 -23.58 5.36
C TRP A 26 16.73 -24.29 5.04
N LEU A 27 17.77 -23.52 4.72
CA LEU A 27 19.07 -24.06 4.30
C LEU A 27 19.79 -24.83 5.43
N ALA A 28 19.54 -24.49 6.69
CA ALA A 28 20.02 -25.27 7.83
C ALA A 28 19.46 -26.71 7.83
N ARG A 29 18.27 -26.92 7.26
CA ARG A 29 17.65 -28.25 7.11
C ARG A 29 17.92 -28.88 5.76
N ARG A 30 17.94 -28.08 4.69
CA ARG A 30 18.15 -28.53 3.30
C ARG A 30 19.23 -27.68 2.62
N PRO A 31 20.52 -27.96 2.85
CA PRO A 31 21.62 -27.13 2.34
C PRO A 31 21.79 -27.17 0.81
N GLN A 32 21.16 -28.12 0.13
CA GLN A 32 21.26 -28.31 -1.32
C GLN A 32 20.14 -27.61 -2.11
N ASP A 33 19.16 -27.04 -1.40
CA ASP A 33 18.07 -26.30 -2.03
C ASP A 33 18.52 -24.88 -2.39
N ASP A 34 17.85 -24.31 -3.38
CA ASP A 34 18.03 -22.94 -3.83
C ASP A 34 16.83 -22.11 -3.36
N VAL A 35 17.06 -21.14 -2.48
CA VAL A 35 16.00 -20.33 -1.86
C VAL A 35 16.12 -18.90 -2.34
N GLU A 36 15.21 -18.52 -3.22
CA GLU A 36 15.05 -17.18 -3.75
C GLU A 36 14.06 -16.40 -2.86
N VAL A 37 14.57 -15.37 -2.19
CA VAL A 37 13.76 -14.50 -1.32
C VAL A 37 13.43 -13.21 -2.05
N GLN A 38 12.14 -12.95 -2.20
CA GLN A 38 11.58 -11.73 -2.75
C GLN A 38 10.92 -10.93 -1.62
N LEU A 39 11.40 -9.71 -1.37
CA LEU A 39 10.85 -8.87 -0.31
C LEU A 39 9.51 -8.26 -0.74
N GLY A 40 8.44 -8.53 -0.02
CA GLY A 40 7.10 -8.06 -0.34
C GLY A 40 6.63 -6.90 0.54
N SER A 41 5.64 -6.16 0.05
CA SER A 41 4.75 -5.35 0.88
C SER A 41 3.32 -5.40 0.31
N ASP A 42 2.34 -5.68 1.16
CA ASP A 42 0.92 -5.50 0.86
C ASP A 42 0.43 -4.07 1.18
N GLY A 43 1.34 -3.17 1.56
CA GLY A 43 1.08 -1.75 1.87
C GLY A 43 0.15 -1.52 3.06
N VAL A 44 -0.04 -2.54 3.91
CA VAL A 44 -0.78 -2.44 5.17
C VAL A 44 0.22 -2.19 6.30
N LEU A 45 -0.19 -1.42 7.30
CA LEU A 45 0.60 -1.19 8.51
C LEU A 45 0.78 -2.49 9.30
N VAL A 46 2.02 -2.77 9.66
CA VAL A 46 2.46 -3.87 10.51
C VAL A 46 3.12 -3.27 11.75
N ASP A 47 2.74 -3.79 12.93
CA ASP A 47 3.19 -3.29 14.23
C ASP A 47 4.73 -3.24 14.31
N ASP A 48 5.27 -2.13 14.80
CA ASP A 48 6.70 -1.85 14.96
C ASP A 48 7.54 -1.85 13.66
N VAL A 49 6.91 -1.94 12.48
CA VAL A 49 7.59 -1.95 11.17
C VAL A 49 7.06 -0.88 10.21
N GLY A 50 5.77 -0.53 10.28
CA GLY A 50 5.11 0.30 9.27
C GLY A 50 4.64 -0.54 8.08
N THR A 51 4.69 -0.02 6.86
CA THR A 51 4.26 -0.78 5.67
C THR A 51 5.31 -1.77 5.15
N GLY A 52 6.57 -1.60 5.56
CA GLY A 52 7.74 -2.30 5.02
C GLY A 52 8.13 -1.90 3.60
N LEU A 53 7.45 -0.93 2.97
CA LEU A 53 7.75 -0.50 1.59
C LEU A 53 9.12 0.16 1.45
N ASP A 54 9.59 0.86 2.48
CA ASP A 54 10.92 1.47 2.52
C ASP A 54 12.02 0.41 2.41
N VAL A 55 11.86 -0.74 3.09
CA VAL A 55 12.78 -1.88 3.04
C VAL A 55 12.73 -2.52 1.66
N VAL A 56 11.53 -2.74 1.12
CA VAL A 56 11.33 -3.28 -0.23
C VAL A 56 11.99 -2.37 -1.28
N PHE A 57 11.81 -1.06 -1.15
CA PHE A 57 12.37 -0.07 -2.06
C PHE A 57 13.90 -0.06 -2.00
N ARG A 58 14.49 -0.01 -0.80
CA ARG A 58 15.95 -0.02 -0.61
C ARG A 58 16.60 -1.30 -1.09
N SER A 59 15.93 -2.44 -0.98
CA SER A 59 16.39 -3.71 -1.55
C SER A 59 16.50 -3.66 -3.08
N ARG A 60 15.52 -3.03 -3.74
CA ARG A 60 15.52 -2.85 -5.22
C ARG A 60 16.46 -1.75 -5.69
N TYR A 61 16.67 -0.74 -4.85
CA TYR A 61 17.46 0.45 -5.14
C TYR A 61 18.48 0.69 -4.01
N PRO A 62 19.58 -0.07 -3.98
CA PRO A 62 20.53 -0.06 -2.87
C PRO A 62 21.25 1.29 -2.66
N ASP A 63 21.33 2.11 -3.71
CA ASP A 63 21.93 3.44 -3.67
C ASP A 63 20.93 4.53 -3.23
N SER A 64 19.70 4.14 -2.88
CA SER A 64 18.68 5.08 -2.43
C SER A 64 19.02 5.73 -1.09
N VAL A 65 18.76 7.03 -1.01
CA VAL A 65 18.97 7.84 0.19
C VAL A 65 17.62 8.28 0.73
N GLU A 66 17.45 8.13 2.04
CA GLU A 66 16.29 8.66 2.76
C GLU A 66 16.38 10.19 2.86
N MET A 67 15.30 10.86 2.51
CA MET A 67 15.10 12.29 2.60
C MET A 67 14.21 12.58 3.81
N VAL A 68 14.83 12.86 4.95
CA VAL A 68 14.10 13.10 6.20
C VAL A 68 13.08 14.23 6.04
N ARG A 69 11.86 13.99 6.51
CA ARG A 69 10.75 14.95 6.57
C ARG A 69 10.14 14.89 7.94
N GLU A 70 10.15 16.01 8.67
CA GLU A 70 9.62 16.06 10.04
C GLU A 70 8.23 16.69 10.11
N ARG A 71 7.79 17.41 9.07
CA ARG A 71 6.54 18.19 9.08
C ARG A 71 5.81 18.16 7.74
N PRO A 72 4.75 17.34 7.60
CA PRO A 72 4.47 16.17 8.44
C PRO A 72 5.51 15.07 8.23
N GLU A 73 5.67 14.19 9.21
CA GLU A 73 6.55 13.04 9.11
C GLU A 73 6.09 12.05 8.03
N ARG A 74 7.02 11.62 7.17
CA ARG A 74 6.76 10.67 6.07
C ARG A 74 8.07 10.14 5.50
N ALA A 75 8.06 8.89 5.02
CA ALA A 75 9.21 8.29 4.39
C ALA A 75 9.33 8.75 2.93
N VAL A 76 10.45 9.38 2.59
CA VAL A 76 10.78 9.79 1.22
C VAL A 76 12.15 9.23 0.90
N HIS A 77 12.27 8.51 -0.21
CA HIS A 77 13.52 7.94 -0.67
C HIS A 77 13.81 8.37 -2.11
N TYR A 78 15.08 8.52 -2.44
CA TYR A 78 15.50 8.83 -3.80
C TYR A 78 16.78 8.08 -4.18
N ASP A 79 16.73 7.36 -5.29
CA ASP A 79 17.89 6.74 -5.93
C ASP A 79 18.32 7.57 -7.15
N VAL A 80 19.52 8.14 -7.07
CA VAL A 80 20.10 9.01 -8.10
C VAL A 80 20.45 8.21 -9.36
N SER A 81 20.97 7.00 -9.19
CA SER A 81 21.45 6.11 -10.26
C SER A 81 20.28 5.63 -11.12
N ALA A 82 19.23 5.14 -10.47
CA ALA A 82 18.01 4.66 -11.11
C ALA A 82 17.05 5.80 -11.50
N LYS A 83 17.22 7.00 -10.92
CA LYS A 83 16.31 8.15 -11.08
C LYS A 83 14.88 7.82 -10.63
N VAL A 84 14.76 7.10 -9.53
CA VAL A 84 13.47 6.68 -8.95
C VAL A 84 13.32 7.27 -7.56
N GLY A 85 12.17 7.87 -7.28
CA GLY A 85 11.78 8.27 -5.93
C GLY A 85 10.66 7.38 -5.38
N MET A 86 10.59 7.26 -4.06
CA MET A 86 9.46 6.67 -3.34
C MET A 86 8.98 7.63 -2.26
N ILE A 87 7.67 7.75 -2.12
CA ILE A 87 7.02 8.45 -1.01
C ILE A 87 6.01 7.48 -0.41
N ASP A 88 6.15 7.15 0.87
CA ASP A 88 5.17 6.35 1.60
C ASP A 88 4.43 7.21 2.62
N LEU A 89 3.18 7.54 2.29
CA LEU A 89 2.29 8.27 3.20
C LEU A 89 1.51 7.32 4.11
N ALA A 90 1.37 6.04 3.77
CA ALA A 90 0.57 5.13 4.57
C ALA A 90 1.26 4.77 5.89
N CYS A 91 2.60 4.79 5.91
CA CYS A 91 3.39 4.56 7.13
C CYS A 91 3.01 5.53 8.27
N ASN A 92 2.90 6.83 7.98
CA ASN A 92 2.83 7.86 9.03
C ASN A 92 1.61 8.81 8.92
N ARG A 93 0.84 8.75 7.82
CA ARG A 93 -0.32 9.64 7.57
C ARG A 93 -1.64 8.90 7.47
N THR A 94 -1.69 7.64 7.92
CA THR A 94 -2.96 6.92 8.07
C THR A 94 -3.76 7.54 9.21
N TRP A 95 -5.04 7.82 8.96
CA TRP A 95 -5.94 8.36 9.98
C TRP A 95 -6.25 7.27 11.02
N PRO A 96 -5.91 7.45 12.31
CA PRO A 96 -6.16 6.45 13.33
C PRO A 96 -7.66 6.25 13.53
N GLN A 97 -8.07 4.99 13.67
CA GLN A 97 -9.44 4.66 14.06
C GLN A 97 -9.66 5.02 15.54
N VAL A 98 -10.91 5.23 15.98
CA VAL A 98 -11.25 5.62 17.37
C VAL A 98 -10.59 4.74 18.43
N GLU A 99 -10.48 3.44 18.20
CA GLU A 99 -9.81 2.52 19.13
C GLU A 99 -8.32 2.86 19.30
N GLN A 100 -7.61 3.13 18.21
CA GLN A 100 -6.22 3.58 18.23
C GLN A 100 -6.08 4.99 18.81
N ALA A 101 -7.03 5.89 18.54
CA ALA A 101 -7.04 7.24 19.12
C ALA A 101 -7.25 7.21 20.65
N ASN A 102 -8.12 6.32 21.14
CA ASN A 102 -8.37 6.14 22.57
C ASN A 102 -7.13 5.58 23.31
N GLU A 103 -6.40 4.65 22.68
CA GLU A 103 -5.14 4.13 23.21
C GLU A 103 -4.05 5.22 23.27
N MET A 104 -3.94 6.06 22.23
CA MET A 104 -2.94 7.14 22.18
C MET A 104 -3.20 8.27 23.19
N VAL A 105 -4.47 8.60 23.46
CA VAL A 105 -4.83 9.73 24.34
C VAL A 105 -5.00 9.31 25.81
N GLY A 106 -5.04 7.99 26.10
CA GLY A 106 -5.23 7.48 27.46
C GLY A 106 -6.59 7.87 28.07
N GLY A 107 -7.60 8.08 27.21
CA GLY A 107 -8.93 8.55 27.58
C GLY A 107 -9.97 8.15 26.54
N TRP A 108 -11.25 8.28 26.89
CA TRP A 108 -12.37 8.02 25.96
C TRP A 108 -12.63 9.26 25.12
N VAL A 109 -12.49 9.12 23.80
CA VAL A 109 -12.94 10.11 22.81
C VAL A 109 -14.21 9.57 22.16
N ASP A 110 -15.30 10.35 22.20
CA ASP A 110 -16.60 9.95 21.64
C ASP A 110 -16.58 9.87 20.10
N HIS A 111 -15.66 10.59 19.45
CA HIS A 111 -15.50 10.66 18.00
C HIS A 111 -14.03 10.85 17.61
N ALA A 112 -13.58 10.25 16.50
CA ALA A 112 -12.25 10.53 15.95
C ALA A 112 -12.21 11.98 15.44
N VAL A 113 -11.10 12.70 15.68
CA VAL A 113 -10.90 14.04 15.11
C VAL A 113 -10.97 13.91 13.59
N PRO A 114 -11.86 14.64 12.88
CA PRO A 114 -11.98 14.55 11.43
C PRO A 114 -10.61 14.69 10.75
N PRO A 115 -10.37 14.02 9.61
CA PRO A 115 -9.15 14.24 8.85
C PRO A 115 -9.12 15.71 8.45
N HIS A 116 -8.05 16.39 8.87
CA HIS A 116 -7.85 17.82 8.71
C HIS A 116 -6.36 18.03 8.41
N GLY A 117 -6.06 18.88 7.44
CA GLY A 117 -4.70 19.10 6.98
C GLY A 117 -4.69 19.51 5.53
N SER A 118 -3.51 19.70 4.97
CA SER A 118 -3.34 20.01 3.56
C SER A 118 -2.39 19.02 2.92
N SER A 119 -2.71 18.61 1.70
CA SER A 119 -1.87 17.74 0.87
C SER A 119 -0.76 18.50 0.11
N ALA A 120 -0.60 19.81 0.34
CA ALA A 120 0.38 20.65 -0.37
C ALA A 120 1.82 20.15 -0.24
N TYR A 121 2.22 19.67 0.94
CA TYR A 121 3.57 19.15 1.18
C TYR A 121 3.98 18.02 0.23
N LEU A 122 3.01 17.24 -0.27
CA LEU A 122 3.28 16.15 -1.21
C LEU A 122 3.72 16.71 -2.57
N ALA A 123 3.15 17.83 -3.00
CA ALA A 123 3.57 18.50 -4.23
C ALA A 123 4.98 19.07 -4.11
N GLU A 124 5.36 19.58 -2.93
CA GLU A 124 6.73 20.03 -2.65
C GLU A 124 7.73 18.89 -2.79
N ASP A 125 7.45 17.71 -2.23
CA ASP A 125 8.33 16.55 -2.36
C ASP A 125 8.45 16.07 -3.81
N ILE A 126 7.32 15.97 -4.52
CA ILE A 126 7.33 15.56 -5.92
C ILE A 126 8.15 16.54 -6.75
N ARG A 127 8.00 17.85 -6.51
CA ARG A 127 8.79 18.89 -7.17
C ARG A 127 10.28 18.73 -6.85
N GLU A 128 10.64 18.54 -5.58
CA GLU A 128 12.03 18.34 -5.20
C GLU A 128 12.64 17.08 -5.83
N LEU A 129 11.90 15.96 -5.87
CA LEU A 129 12.35 14.74 -6.54
C LEU A 129 12.56 14.96 -8.04
N ILE A 130 11.66 15.69 -8.70
CA ILE A 130 11.81 16.04 -10.13
C ILE A 130 13.02 16.96 -10.34
N GLU A 131 13.22 17.96 -9.49
CA GLU A 131 14.38 18.87 -9.52
C GLU A 131 15.71 18.12 -9.33
N ARG A 132 15.71 17.08 -8.48
CA ARG A 132 16.84 16.15 -8.30
C ARG A 132 17.05 15.19 -9.48
N GLY A 133 16.10 15.12 -10.41
CA GLY A 133 16.19 14.37 -11.65
C GLY A 133 15.43 13.04 -11.68
N ALA A 134 14.51 12.82 -10.73
CA ALA A 134 13.62 11.65 -10.75
C ALA A 134 12.81 11.60 -12.06
N ARG A 135 12.71 10.39 -12.63
CA ARG A 135 11.93 10.07 -13.83
C ARG A 135 10.72 9.20 -13.52
N ARG A 136 10.76 8.52 -12.38
CA ARG A 136 9.65 7.73 -11.84
C ARG A 136 9.51 8.02 -10.36
N ILE A 137 8.29 8.23 -9.89
CA ILE A 137 7.97 8.35 -8.47
C ILE A 137 6.92 7.30 -8.13
N HIS A 138 7.23 6.44 -7.18
CA HIS A 138 6.29 5.53 -6.55
C HIS A 138 5.70 6.21 -5.32
N LEU A 139 4.41 6.51 -5.35
CA LEU A 139 3.68 7.11 -4.24
C LEU A 139 2.73 6.09 -3.62
N HIS A 140 2.92 5.74 -2.36
CA HIS A 140 1.98 4.90 -1.64
C HIS A 140 1.02 5.74 -0.79
N LEU A 141 -0.27 5.54 -1.00
CA LEU A 141 -1.33 6.29 -0.32
C LEU A 141 -2.07 5.40 0.69
N PRO A 142 -2.38 5.92 1.90
CA PRO A 142 -3.23 5.22 2.84
C PRO A 142 -4.68 5.21 2.37
N ARG A 143 -5.40 4.15 2.75
CA ARG A 143 -6.85 4.06 2.54
C ARG A 143 -7.59 5.20 3.24
N LEU A 144 -7.29 5.43 4.53
CA LEU A 144 -7.83 6.54 5.30
C LEU A 144 -6.71 7.53 5.57
N PHE A 145 -6.77 8.71 4.97
CA PHE A 145 -5.71 9.71 5.04
C PHE A 145 -6.01 10.79 6.07
N ALA A 146 -5.02 11.15 6.89
CA ALA A 146 -5.18 12.14 7.95
C ALA A 146 -5.29 13.58 7.41
N ASP A 147 -4.57 13.93 6.33
CA ASP A 147 -4.49 15.29 5.77
C ASP A 147 -5.43 15.49 4.57
N SER A 148 -6.69 15.07 4.69
CA SER A 148 -7.60 15.09 3.55
C SER A 148 -8.13 16.50 3.25
N ASP A 149 -7.67 17.09 2.15
CA ASP A 149 -8.21 18.31 1.54
C ASP A 149 -8.74 18.06 0.12
N LEU A 150 -9.13 16.82 -0.22
CA LEU A 150 -9.59 16.42 -1.56
C LEU A 150 -8.55 16.62 -2.68
N GLY A 151 -7.29 16.90 -2.31
CA GLY A 151 -6.20 17.20 -3.23
C GLY A 151 -6.11 18.67 -3.66
N TRP A 152 -6.86 19.58 -3.02
CA TRP A 152 -6.79 21.02 -3.32
C TRP A 152 -5.39 21.58 -3.07
N GLY A 153 -4.81 21.35 -1.89
CA GLY A 153 -3.48 21.83 -1.54
C GLY A 153 -2.41 21.28 -2.47
N PHE A 154 -2.48 19.98 -2.78
CA PHE A 154 -1.60 19.35 -3.76
C PHE A 154 -1.66 20.04 -5.13
N LEU A 155 -2.86 20.29 -5.66
CA LEU A 155 -3.03 20.97 -6.95
C LEU A 155 -2.57 22.43 -6.91
N ALA A 156 -2.85 23.14 -5.82
CA ALA A 156 -2.44 24.53 -5.64
C ALA A 156 -0.93 24.66 -5.73
N GLU A 157 -0.23 23.85 -4.92
CA GLU A 157 1.22 23.87 -4.79
C GLU A 157 1.89 23.36 -6.07
N LEU A 158 1.40 22.24 -6.64
CA LEU A 158 1.97 21.69 -7.86
C LEU A 158 1.77 22.65 -9.04
N SER A 159 0.62 23.29 -9.17
CA SER A 159 0.36 24.22 -10.29
C SER A 159 0.92 25.63 -10.07
N GLY A 160 1.20 26.02 -8.82
CA GLY A 160 1.50 27.39 -8.43
C GLY A 160 0.32 28.36 -8.61
N ILE A 161 -0.91 27.84 -8.78
CA ILE A 161 -2.13 28.62 -8.98
C ILE A 161 -3.06 28.36 -7.79
N ALA A 162 -3.55 29.43 -7.16
CA ALA A 162 -4.48 29.31 -6.05
C ALA A 162 -5.76 28.59 -6.47
N VAL A 163 -6.19 27.60 -5.69
CA VAL A 163 -7.36 26.80 -5.98
C VAL A 163 -8.13 26.49 -4.68
N GLY A 164 -9.46 26.44 -4.75
CA GLY A 164 -10.31 26.11 -3.60
C GLY A 164 -11.78 26.02 -3.97
N GLN A 165 -12.66 25.99 -2.95
CA GLN A 165 -14.10 25.76 -3.14
C GLN A 165 -14.81 26.75 -4.08
N GLN A 166 -14.27 27.96 -4.25
CA GLN A 166 -14.85 29.00 -5.12
C GLN A 166 -14.25 29.01 -6.54
N SER A 167 -13.32 28.10 -6.85
CA SER A 167 -12.69 28.03 -8.16
C SER A 167 -13.69 27.69 -9.26
N THR A 168 -13.57 28.38 -10.39
CA THR A 168 -14.37 28.11 -11.58
C THR A 168 -13.80 26.92 -12.35
N VAL A 169 -14.56 26.44 -13.35
CA VAL A 169 -14.09 25.38 -14.26
C VAL A 169 -12.86 25.83 -15.05
N ASP A 170 -12.77 27.11 -15.43
CA ASP A 170 -11.64 27.63 -16.20
C ASP A 170 -10.37 27.77 -15.35
N ASP A 171 -10.52 28.16 -14.07
CA ASP A 171 -9.41 28.14 -13.11
C ASP A 171 -8.84 26.73 -12.98
N LEU A 172 -9.72 25.74 -12.84
CA LEU A 172 -9.32 24.34 -12.73
C LEU A 172 -8.65 23.80 -14.00
N ARG A 173 -9.10 24.23 -15.19
CA ARG A 173 -8.41 23.87 -16.45
C ARG A 173 -6.98 24.40 -16.46
N ALA A 174 -6.78 25.65 -16.07
CA ALA A 174 -5.45 26.25 -15.98
C ALA A 174 -4.56 25.52 -14.96
N VAL A 175 -5.11 25.22 -13.77
CA VAL A 175 -4.44 24.44 -12.72
C VAL A 175 -4.01 23.06 -13.23
N LEU A 176 -4.93 22.31 -13.84
CA LEU A 176 -4.65 20.96 -14.36
C LEU A 176 -3.61 20.98 -15.46
N SER A 177 -3.70 21.93 -16.40
CA SER A 177 -2.71 22.08 -17.47
C SER A 177 -1.32 22.39 -16.90
N ALA A 178 -1.24 23.35 -15.97
CA ALA A 178 0.01 23.76 -15.35
C ALA A 178 0.63 22.66 -14.46
N ALA A 179 -0.20 21.87 -13.77
CA ALA A 179 0.24 20.70 -13.01
C ALA A 179 0.76 19.59 -13.93
N ARG A 180 0.03 19.26 -15.00
CA ARG A 180 0.46 18.27 -16.00
C ARG A 180 1.77 18.65 -16.65
N GLN A 181 1.95 19.93 -17.00
CA GLN A 181 3.20 20.43 -17.58
C GLN A 181 4.40 20.17 -16.68
N ARG A 182 4.26 20.35 -15.36
CA ARG A 182 5.33 20.09 -14.39
C ARG A 182 5.64 18.60 -14.22
N LEU A 183 4.66 17.74 -14.46
CA LEU A 183 4.82 16.29 -14.39
C LEU A 183 5.27 15.66 -15.72
N LEU A 184 5.40 16.42 -16.83
CA LEU A 184 5.71 15.86 -18.16
C LEU A 184 6.98 15.00 -18.19
N THR A 185 7.97 15.32 -17.36
CA THR A 185 9.27 14.64 -17.33
C THR A 185 9.34 13.46 -16.37
N CYS A 186 8.27 13.20 -15.62
CA CYS A 186 8.22 12.23 -14.54
C CYS A 186 6.93 11.41 -14.56
N ARG A 187 7.08 10.08 -14.55
CA ARG A 187 5.95 9.15 -14.36
C ARG A 187 5.65 9.01 -12.88
N ILE A 188 4.38 9.09 -12.50
CA ILE A 188 3.94 8.77 -11.14
C ILE A 188 3.16 7.46 -11.19
N ASP A 189 3.60 6.49 -10.39
CA ASP A 189 2.84 5.28 -10.08
C ASP A 189 2.34 5.40 -8.64
N VAL A 190 1.03 5.40 -8.46
CA VAL A 190 0.37 5.44 -7.17
C VAL A 190 -0.01 4.02 -6.79
N THR A 191 0.35 3.59 -5.59
CA THR A 191 -0.12 2.32 -5.04
C THR A 191 -0.98 2.52 -3.80
N TYR A 192 -1.88 1.57 -3.57
CA TYR A 192 -2.75 1.54 -2.40
C TYR A 192 -3.04 0.10 -1.97
N ALA A 193 -3.42 -0.08 -0.70
CA ALA A 193 -3.60 -1.40 -0.10
C ALA A 193 -5.06 -1.83 0.11
N GLY A 194 -5.99 -0.89 0.16
CA GLY A 194 -7.40 -1.20 0.39
C GLY A 194 -8.32 -0.26 -0.36
N ASP A 195 -9.39 -0.83 -0.91
CA ASP A 195 -10.33 -0.11 -1.74
C ASP A 195 -11.08 0.97 -0.93
N LEU A 196 -11.17 2.14 -1.55
CA LEU A 196 -12.03 3.24 -1.15
C LEU A 196 -12.42 4.09 -2.36
N SER A 197 -13.71 4.09 -2.70
CA SER A 197 -14.27 5.00 -3.71
C SER A 197 -14.44 6.41 -3.12
N LEU A 198 -14.32 7.43 -3.97
CA LEU A 198 -14.49 8.82 -3.54
C LEU A 198 -15.95 9.10 -3.15
N SER A 199 -16.89 8.55 -3.92
CA SER A 199 -18.34 8.74 -3.73
C SER A 199 -19.11 7.41 -3.76
N GLY A 200 -20.36 7.43 -3.30
CA GLY A 200 -21.28 6.30 -3.36
C GLY A 200 -21.48 5.59 -2.01
N VAL A 201 -22.21 4.46 -2.04
CA VAL A 201 -22.67 3.75 -0.84
C VAL A 201 -21.52 3.24 0.04
N ASN A 202 -20.36 2.96 -0.54
CA ASN A 202 -19.12 2.58 0.18
C ASN A 202 -18.04 3.66 0.02
N GLY A 203 -18.46 4.92 -0.20
CA GLY A 203 -17.56 6.03 -0.44
C GLY A 203 -16.85 6.54 0.82
N MET A 204 -15.94 7.48 0.60
CA MET A 204 -15.08 8.07 1.62
C MET A 204 -15.82 8.59 2.85
N ALA A 205 -16.91 9.33 2.67
CA ALA A 205 -17.70 9.87 3.79
C ALA A 205 -18.23 8.77 4.74
N ARG A 206 -18.73 7.66 4.20
CA ARG A 206 -19.20 6.53 5.01
C ARG A 206 -18.05 5.80 5.70
N ALA A 207 -16.93 5.63 4.99
CA ALA A 207 -15.73 5.03 5.58
C ALA A 207 -15.23 5.88 6.75
N TRP A 208 -15.29 7.21 6.63
CA TRP A 208 -14.94 8.11 7.72
C TRP A 208 -15.91 8.05 8.90
N ALA A 209 -17.23 8.00 8.65
CA ALA A 209 -18.22 7.80 9.70
C ALA A 209 -18.00 6.47 10.44
N SER A 210 -17.68 5.41 9.70
CA SER A 210 -17.38 4.10 10.29
C SER A 210 -16.06 4.07 11.06
N ALA A 211 -15.10 4.93 10.70
CA ALA A 211 -13.87 5.16 11.44
C ALA A 211 -14.03 6.10 12.65
N GLY A 212 -15.25 6.64 12.87
CA GLY A 212 -15.61 7.44 14.04
C GLY A 212 -15.79 8.93 13.81
N MET A 213 -15.84 9.39 12.55
CA MET A 213 -16.30 10.76 12.24
C MET A 213 -17.75 10.94 12.69
N ASP A 214 -18.07 12.13 13.19
CA ASP A 214 -19.45 12.53 13.42
C ASP A 214 -20.29 12.42 12.11
N PRO A 215 -21.47 11.75 12.14
CA PRO A 215 -22.27 11.53 10.95
C PRO A 215 -22.70 12.81 10.21
N LEU A 216 -22.91 13.93 10.91
CA LEU A 216 -23.32 15.19 10.30
C LEU A 216 -22.16 15.79 9.50
N HIS A 217 -20.96 15.80 10.07
CA HIS A 217 -19.73 16.19 9.35
C HIS A 217 -19.45 15.27 8.16
N ALA A 218 -19.69 13.95 8.28
CA ALA A 218 -19.53 13.03 7.16
C ALA A 218 -20.49 13.35 6.01
N GLN A 219 -21.74 13.73 6.31
CA GLN A 219 -22.72 14.15 5.30
C GLN A 219 -22.33 15.48 4.62
N GLU A 220 -21.81 16.44 5.37
CA GLU A 220 -21.28 17.69 4.81
C GLU A 220 -20.08 17.42 3.89
N ALA A 221 -19.16 16.56 4.31
CA ALA A 221 -18.03 16.14 3.49
C ALA A 221 -18.50 15.44 2.19
N GLU A 222 -19.53 14.60 2.24
CA GLU A 222 -20.10 13.97 1.03
C GLU A 222 -20.60 15.00 0.02
N LYS A 223 -21.25 16.06 0.49
CA LYS A 223 -21.70 17.17 -0.36
C LYS A 223 -20.52 17.90 -1.02
N ASP A 224 -19.47 18.19 -0.25
CA ASP A 224 -18.26 18.85 -0.74
C ASP A 224 -17.52 17.99 -1.77
N ILE A 225 -17.40 16.69 -1.52
CA ILE A 225 -16.87 15.69 -2.46
C ILE A 225 -17.68 15.69 -3.77
N GLY A 226 -19.02 15.72 -3.67
CA GLY A 226 -19.90 15.76 -4.83
C GLY A 226 -19.71 17.03 -5.67
N ALA A 227 -19.61 18.19 -5.03
CA ALA A 227 -19.35 19.46 -5.71
C ALA A 227 -17.97 19.49 -6.38
N TRP A 228 -16.93 19.05 -5.65
CA TRP A 228 -15.55 18.98 -6.14
C TRP A 228 -15.42 18.07 -7.37
N SER A 229 -15.91 16.83 -7.26
CA SER A 229 -15.81 15.84 -8.33
C SER A 229 -16.53 16.30 -9.60
N ALA A 230 -17.71 16.93 -9.48
CA ALA A 230 -18.44 17.49 -10.61
C ALA A 230 -17.67 18.63 -11.32
N LEU A 231 -16.98 19.49 -10.57
CA LEU A 231 -16.12 20.53 -11.14
C LEU A 231 -14.92 19.91 -11.87
N MET A 232 -14.24 18.93 -11.27
CA MET A 232 -13.09 18.23 -11.86
C MET A 232 -13.43 17.49 -13.15
N VAL A 233 -14.59 16.82 -13.19
CA VAL A 233 -15.07 16.15 -14.42
C VAL A 233 -15.25 17.19 -15.54
N LYS A 234 -15.90 18.32 -15.27
CA LYS A 234 -16.09 19.38 -16.28
C LYS A 234 -14.78 20.03 -16.72
N ALA A 235 -13.83 20.19 -15.80
CA ALA A 235 -12.52 20.77 -16.09
C ALA A 235 -11.66 19.82 -16.95
N SER A 236 -11.73 18.51 -16.69
CA SER A 236 -10.95 17.50 -17.42
C SER A 236 -11.48 17.18 -18.83
N GLN A 237 -12.74 17.48 -19.13
CA GLN A 237 -13.41 17.15 -20.40
C GLN A 237 -12.98 17.98 -21.63
N ASN A 238 -12.35 19.15 -21.45
CA ASN A 238 -12.13 20.15 -22.52
C ASN A 238 -10.66 20.44 -22.86
N GLU A 239 -9.78 19.43 -22.85
CA GLU A 239 -8.54 19.55 -23.62
C GLU A 239 -8.87 19.39 -25.10
N GLU A 240 -9.28 20.49 -25.74
CA GLU A 240 -9.60 20.57 -27.17
C GLU A 240 -8.46 19.97 -28.01
N ASN A 241 -8.80 18.98 -28.86
CA ASN A 241 -8.01 18.51 -30.01
C ASN A 241 -6.71 17.72 -29.75
N THR A 242 -6.63 16.90 -28.71
CA THR A 242 -5.70 15.76 -28.72
C THR A 242 -6.41 14.51 -29.22
N LEU A 243 -5.96 13.96 -30.36
CA LEU A 243 -6.41 12.68 -30.96
C LEU A 243 -6.27 11.46 -30.02
N LEU A 244 -5.67 11.65 -28.86
CA LEU A 244 -5.60 10.72 -27.74
C LEU A 244 -6.44 11.28 -26.60
N ALA A 245 -7.77 11.14 -26.68
CA ALA A 245 -8.64 11.44 -25.56
C ALA A 245 -8.21 10.56 -24.37
N ARG A 246 -7.83 11.19 -23.25
CA ARG A 246 -7.48 10.44 -22.03
C ARG A 246 -8.74 9.76 -21.49
N PRO A 247 -8.64 8.53 -20.96
CA PRO A 247 -9.77 7.86 -20.32
C PRO A 247 -10.31 8.75 -19.20
N GLN A 248 -11.63 8.92 -19.18
CA GLN A 248 -12.29 9.62 -18.08
C GLN A 248 -12.18 8.78 -16.81
N VAL A 249 -11.73 9.40 -15.72
CA VAL A 249 -11.66 8.74 -14.41
C VAL A 249 -13.06 8.70 -13.82
N ASP A 250 -13.59 7.50 -13.56
CA ASP A 250 -14.85 7.33 -12.84
C ASP A 250 -14.64 7.56 -11.34
N VAL A 251 -15.34 8.55 -10.79
CA VAL A 251 -15.36 8.94 -9.36
C VAL A 251 -15.87 7.85 -8.42
N ARG A 252 -16.44 6.77 -8.97
CA ARG A 252 -16.88 5.58 -8.23
C ARG A 252 -15.87 4.44 -8.27
N SER A 253 -14.79 4.58 -9.05
CA SER A 253 -13.73 3.58 -9.09
C SER A 253 -13.17 3.34 -7.69
N VAL A 254 -12.80 2.09 -7.43
CA VAL A 254 -12.47 1.56 -6.11
C VAL A 254 -11.29 2.23 -5.41
N TYR A 255 -10.51 3.06 -6.11
CA TYR A 255 -9.34 3.75 -5.55
C TYR A 255 -9.52 5.25 -5.35
N THR A 256 -10.60 5.84 -5.86
CA THR A 256 -10.68 7.31 -6.02
C THR A 256 -10.73 8.08 -4.71
N GLY A 257 -11.17 7.46 -3.62
CA GLY A 257 -11.20 8.03 -2.28
C GLY A 257 -9.91 7.81 -1.49
N VAL A 258 -9.03 6.92 -1.95
CA VAL A 258 -7.74 6.64 -1.30
C VAL A 258 -6.90 7.93 -1.24
N GLY A 259 -6.17 8.11 -0.13
CA GLY A 259 -5.37 9.31 0.10
C GLY A 259 -6.22 10.57 0.28
N GLY A 260 -7.47 10.44 0.73
CA GLY A 260 -8.36 11.59 0.90
C GLY A 260 -8.76 12.25 -0.42
N GLY A 261 -8.84 11.48 -1.51
CA GLY A 261 -9.10 11.99 -2.86
C GLY A 261 -7.87 12.29 -3.71
N LEU A 262 -6.65 12.18 -3.15
CA LEU A 262 -5.41 12.35 -3.90
C LEU A 262 -5.27 11.35 -5.05
N ALA A 263 -5.69 10.10 -4.87
CA ALA A 263 -5.66 9.09 -5.92
C ALA A 263 -6.50 9.52 -7.14
N TYR A 264 -7.68 10.12 -6.92
CA TYR A 264 -8.52 10.67 -7.99
C TYR A 264 -7.82 11.83 -8.71
N VAL A 265 -7.26 12.78 -7.97
CA VAL A 265 -6.53 13.93 -8.55
C VAL A 265 -5.34 13.45 -9.40
N LEU A 266 -4.53 12.53 -8.88
CA LEU A 266 -3.37 11.97 -9.57
C LEU A 266 -3.78 11.16 -10.80
N ALA A 267 -4.87 10.39 -10.74
CA ALA A 267 -5.43 9.71 -11.90
C ALA A 267 -5.84 10.71 -13.00
N VAL A 268 -6.48 11.83 -12.64
CA VAL A 268 -6.84 12.91 -13.58
C VAL A 268 -5.59 13.56 -14.20
N LEU A 269 -4.49 13.66 -13.45
CA LEU A 269 -3.20 14.14 -13.96
C LEU A 269 -2.50 13.11 -14.88
N GLY A 270 -2.95 11.85 -14.85
CA GLY A 270 -2.44 10.76 -15.69
C GLY A 270 -1.44 9.83 -14.99
N ALA A 271 -1.43 9.80 -13.65
CA ALA A 271 -0.67 8.81 -12.90
C ALA A 271 -1.25 7.40 -13.10
N GLY A 272 -0.38 6.39 -13.08
CA GLY A 272 -0.83 4.99 -13.03
C GLY A 272 -1.29 4.67 -11.61
N ILE A 273 -2.45 4.05 -11.43
CA ILE A 273 -2.99 3.69 -10.11
C ILE A 273 -3.07 2.17 -10.02
N PHE A 274 -2.47 1.59 -8.98
CA PHE A 274 -2.33 0.14 -8.83
C PHE A 274 -2.60 -0.32 -7.41
N HIS A 275 -3.15 -1.52 -7.25
CA HIS A 275 -3.12 -2.20 -5.97
C HIS A 275 -1.68 -2.63 -5.66
N VAL A 276 -1.15 -2.28 -4.49
CA VAL A 276 0.28 -2.50 -4.14
C VAL A 276 0.65 -3.98 -4.19
N GLY A 277 -0.23 -4.84 -3.68
CA GLY A 277 -0.04 -6.29 -3.69
C GLY A 277 0.04 -6.89 -5.10
N SER A 278 -0.51 -6.24 -6.13
CA SER A 278 -0.30 -6.68 -7.52
C SER A 278 0.91 -6.01 -8.15
N TYR A 279 1.15 -4.73 -7.84
CA TYR A 279 2.23 -3.93 -8.41
C TYR A 279 3.63 -4.45 -8.07
N ILE A 280 3.84 -4.89 -6.83
CA ILE A 280 5.16 -5.34 -6.35
C ILE A 280 5.55 -6.69 -6.96
N PRO A 281 4.72 -7.76 -6.91
CA PRO A 281 5.03 -9.05 -7.51
C PRO A 281 5.30 -9.02 -9.02
N HIS A 282 4.57 -8.20 -9.78
CA HIS A 282 4.80 -8.04 -11.23
C HIS A 282 6.22 -7.56 -11.55
N ALA A 283 6.90 -6.89 -10.61
CA ALA A 283 8.29 -6.47 -10.79
C ALA A 283 9.30 -7.57 -10.42
N TYR A 284 8.89 -8.63 -9.72
CA TYR A 284 9.75 -9.75 -9.31
C TYR A 284 9.74 -10.92 -10.28
N TRP A 285 8.56 -11.26 -10.79
CA TRP A 285 8.40 -12.36 -11.72
C TRP A 285 7.79 -11.86 -13.03
N PRO A 286 8.60 -11.19 -13.88
CA PRO A 286 8.17 -10.99 -15.25
C PRO A 286 7.84 -12.36 -15.89
N GLU A 287 6.84 -12.37 -16.77
CA GLU A 287 6.34 -13.58 -17.41
C GLU A 287 7.49 -14.47 -17.93
N GLY A 288 7.60 -15.69 -17.38
CA GLY A 288 8.51 -16.72 -17.87
C GLY A 288 9.83 -16.92 -17.12
N ASP A 289 10.17 -16.12 -16.11
CA ASP A 289 11.52 -16.16 -15.50
C ASP A 289 11.67 -17.02 -14.22
N SER A 290 10.57 -17.45 -13.59
CA SER A 290 10.67 -18.30 -12.39
C SER A 290 10.58 -19.79 -12.73
N GLU A 291 11.57 -20.56 -12.25
CA GLU A 291 11.62 -22.04 -12.28
C GLU A 291 11.36 -22.65 -10.88
N ALA A 292 10.68 -21.92 -10.00
CA ALA A 292 10.44 -22.39 -8.64
C ALA A 292 9.51 -23.61 -8.59
N GLU A 293 9.90 -24.58 -7.78
CA GLU A 293 9.19 -25.84 -7.52
C GLU A 293 8.32 -25.76 -6.26
N LEU A 294 8.43 -24.68 -5.49
CA LEU A 294 7.59 -24.36 -4.34
C LEU A 294 7.51 -22.86 -4.16
N PHE A 295 6.31 -22.35 -3.96
CA PHE A 295 6.04 -20.96 -3.63
C PHE A 295 5.61 -20.83 -2.17
N VAL A 296 6.22 -19.89 -1.45
CA VAL A 296 5.87 -19.61 -0.05
C VAL A 296 5.56 -18.14 0.13
N TYR A 297 4.35 -17.83 0.59
CA TYR A 297 3.95 -16.47 0.96
C TYR A 297 3.99 -16.33 2.47
N VAL A 298 4.79 -15.39 2.98
CA VAL A 298 4.82 -15.05 4.42
C VAL A 298 4.13 -13.72 4.60
N THR A 299 3.12 -13.62 5.49
CA THR A 299 2.43 -12.35 5.78
C THR A 299 1.98 -12.26 7.24
N ASP A 300 1.79 -11.05 7.78
CA ASP A 300 1.42 -10.89 9.18
C ASP A 300 0.02 -11.46 9.44
N THR A 301 -0.99 -10.92 8.75
CA THR A 301 -2.38 -11.32 8.97
C THR A 301 -3.17 -11.42 7.67
N ILE A 302 -4.10 -12.36 7.64
CA ILE A 302 -5.19 -12.37 6.65
C ILE A 302 -6.50 -12.13 7.38
N GLY A 303 -7.10 -10.98 7.05
CA GLY A 303 -8.39 -10.54 7.57
C GLY A 303 -9.55 -11.07 6.74
N LEU A 304 -10.51 -10.19 6.45
CA LEU A 304 -11.66 -10.50 5.59
C LEU A 304 -11.30 -10.49 4.10
N GLU A 305 -10.30 -9.69 3.73
CA GLU A 305 -9.81 -9.57 2.36
C GLU A 305 -8.48 -10.32 2.22
N VAL A 306 -8.36 -11.05 1.11
CA VAL A 306 -7.15 -11.80 0.76
C VAL A 306 -6.16 -10.82 0.12
N PRO A 307 -4.90 -10.77 0.59
CA PRO A 307 -3.92 -9.87 -0.01
C PRO A 307 -3.73 -10.13 -1.50
N ALA A 308 -3.72 -9.08 -2.31
CA ALA A 308 -3.56 -9.23 -3.75
C ALA A 308 -2.24 -9.93 -4.12
N GLY A 309 -1.16 -9.69 -3.36
CA GLY A 309 0.13 -10.35 -3.60
C GLY A 309 0.10 -11.86 -3.40
N LEU A 310 -0.76 -12.35 -2.51
CA LEU A 310 -1.00 -13.78 -2.36
C LEU A 310 -1.67 -14.35 -3.62
N ASN A 311 -2.68 -13.67 -4.15
CA ASN A 311 -3.36 -14.10 -5.37
C ASN A 311 -2.41 -14.14 -6.58
N GLU A 312 -1.53 -13.13 -6.74
CA GLU A 312 -0.52 -13.13 -7.81
C GLU A 312 0.45 -14.30 -7.67
N MET A 313 0.94 -14.56 -6.45
CA MET A 313 1.86 -15.69 -6.20
C MET A 313 1.17 -17.03 -6.47
N VAL A 314 -0.07 -17.21 -6.05
CA VAL A 314 -0.86 -18.42 -6.31
C VAL A 314 -1.08 -18.61 -7.80
N ALA A 315 -1.49 -17.56 -8.53
CA ALA A 315 -1.66 -17.61 -9.98
C ALA A 315 -0.35 -18.04 -10.66
N ARG A 316 0.78 -17.51 -10.20
CA ARG A 316 2.11 -17.89 -10.72
C ARG A 316 2.48 -19.33 -10.40
N ALA A 317 2.18 -19.82 -9.20
CA ALA A 317 2.40 -21.19 -8.81
C ALA A 317 1.54 -22.16 -9.66
N GLU A 318 0.28 -21.80 -9.91
CA GLU A 318 -0.63 -22.55 -10.79
C GLU A 318 -0.11 -22.64 -12.24
N GLU A 319 0.40 -21.53 -12.80
CA GLU A 319 1.01 -21.52 -14.14
C GLU A 319 2.18 -22.50 -14.27
N LEU A 320 2.95 -22.68 -13.18
CA LEU A 320 4.12 -23.54 -13.11
C LEU A 320 3.79 -24.95 -12.59
N ALA A 321 2.52 -25.23 -12.27
CA ALA A 321 2.09 -26.45 -11.59
C ALA A 321 2.91 -26.75 -10.31
N ALA A 322 3.32 -25.70 -9.60
CA ALA A 322 4.08 -25.77 -8.37
C ALA A 322 3.15 -25.58 -7.14
N PRO A 323 3.42 -26.24 -6.01
CA PRO A 323 2.67 -26.04 -4.78
C PRO A 323 2.81 -24.61 -4.24
N ALA A 324 1.71 -24.08 -3.71
CA ALA A 324 1.66 -22.78 -3.03
C ALA A 324 1.38 -22.94 -1.53
N VAL A 325 2.24 -22.38 -0.69
CA VAL A 325 2.16 -22.48 0.77
C VAL A 325 2.04 -21.08 1.38
N LEU A 326 1.07 -20.92 2.28
CA LEU A 326 0.88 -19.70 3.05
C LEU A 326 1.43 -19.88 4.47
N LEU A 327 2.21 -18.92 4.93
CA LEU A 327 2.64 -18.77 6.31
C LEU A 327 2.11 -17.43 6.84
N THR A 328 1.39 -17.46 7.97
CA THR A 328 0.85 -16.27 8.62
C THR A 328 1.25 -16.16 10.08
N ARG A 329 1.35 -14.94 10.64
CA ARG A 329 1.44 -14.81 12.10
C ARG A 329 0.15 -15.27 12.77
N TYR A 330 -0.98 -14.73 12.30
CA TYR A 330 -2.32 -15.24 12.61
C TYR A 330 -3.27 -14.94 11.44
N ASP A 331 -4.33 -15.72 11.30
CA ASP A 331 -5.42 -15.38 10.37
C ASP A 331 -6.75 -16.01 10.82
N GLN A 332 -7.82 -15.66 10.11
CA GLN A 332 -9.15 -16.26 10.29
C GLN A 332 -9.53 -17.26 9.18
N VAL A 333 -8.56 -17.70 8.36
CA VAL A 333 -8.79 -18.65 7.27
C VAL A 333 -9.24 -19.97 7.89
N ARG A 334 -10.47 -20.40 7.57
CA ARG A 334 -11.00 -21.64 8.13
C ARG A 334 -10.39 -22.84 7.42
N ARG A 335 -10.35 -23.98 8.10
CA ARG A 335 -10.03 -25.27 7.47
C ARG A 335 -11.00 -25.52 6.30
N GLY A 336 -10.47 -25.49 5.08
CA GLY A 336 -11.22 -25.62 3.83
C GLY A 336 -11.16 -24.39 2.93
N ASP A 337 -10.92 -23.20 3.49
CA ASP A 337 -10.79 -21.96 2.72
C ASP A 337 -9.42 -21.89 2.02
N ALA A 338 -8.36 -22.44 2.62
CA ALA A 338 -7.03 -22.49 2.01
C ALA A 338 -7.03 -23.10 0.59
N ARG A 339 -7.74 -24.22 0.37
CA ARG A 339 -7.88 -24.82 -0.97
C ARG A 339 -8.67 -23.95 -1.94
N ARG A 340 -9.62 -23.14 -1.44
CA ARG A 340 -10.36 -22.18 -2.28
C ARG A 340 -9.49 -21.01 -2.70
N LEU A 341 -8.42 -20.74 -1.97
CA LEU A 341 -7.41 -19.75 -2.29
C LEU A 341 -6.25 -20.33 -3.14
N GLY A 342 -6.38 -21.57 -3.65
CA GLY A 342 -5.34 -22.22 -4.43
C GLY A 342 -4.10 -22.64 -3.60
N LEU A 343 -4.22 -22.75 -2.28
CA LEU A 343 -3.13 -23.11 -1.40
C LEU A 343 -3.09 -24.62 -1.11
N ASP A 344 -1.90 -25.20 -1.25
CA ASP A 344 -1.61 -26.59 -0.89
C ASP A 344 -1.23 -26.75 0.59
N GLY A 345 -0.65 -25.69 1.18
CA GLY A 345 -0.23 -25.66 2.58
C GLY A 345 -0.58 -24.34 3.27
N HIS A 346 -0.89 -24.42 4.56
CA HIS A 346 -1.15 -23.26 5.40
C HIS A 346 -0.59 -23.48 6.81
N TYR A 347 0.27 -22.57 7.26
CA TYR A 347 0.94 -22.61 8.55
C TYR A 347 0.71 -21.30 9.30
N GLN A 348 0.33 -21.40 10.57
CA GLN A 348 0.18 -20.26 11.47
C GLN A 348 1.29 -20.28 12.51
N LEU A 349 1.93 -19.13 12.74
CA LEU A 349 2.92 -18.99 13.82
C LEU A 349 2.24 -19.07 15.18
N LEU A 350 1.07 -18.45 15.33
CA LEU A 350 0.34 -18.36 16.59
C LEU A 350 -1.00 -19.09 16.52
N ASN A 351 -1.15 -20.16 17.32
CA ASN A 351 -2.43 -20.85 17.48
C ASN A 351 -3.29 -20.18 18.56
N ARG A 352 -4.31 -19.41 18.19
CA ARG A 352 -5.26 -18.82 19.17
C ARG A 352 -6.19 -19.83 19.86
N LEU A 353 -6.23 -21.08 19.39
CA LEU A 353 -7.11 -22.12 19.97
C LEU A 353 -6.61 -22.76 21.28
N GLY A 354 -5.52 -22.27 21.90
CA GLY A 354 -4.90 -22.95 23.05
C GLY A 354 -4.58 -22.13 24.31
N THR A 355 -4.57 -20.80 24.26
CA THR A 355 -4.09 -20.00 25.40
C THR A 355 -5.00 -18.80 25.68
N ALA A 356 -6.24 -19.10 26.06
CA ALA A 356 -6.94 -18.20 26.97
C ALA A 356 -6.20 -18.28 28.31
N ALA A 357 -5.49 -17.20 28.66
CA ALA A 357 -4.95 -16.90 30.00
C ALA A 357 -3.99 -17.95 30.59
N GLN A 358 -2.67 -17.79 30.42
CA GLN A 358 -1.72 -18.04 31.52
C GLN A 358 -0.24 -17.68 31.27
N ASP A 359 0.19 -17.39 30.05
CA ASP A 359 1.59 -17.00 29.81
C ASP A 359 1.68 -15.58 29.23
N ASN A 360 2.05 -14.62 30.10
CA ASN A 360 2.27 -13.21 29.76
C ASN A 360 3.67 -12.97 29.14
N SER A 361 4.38 -14.03 28.75
CA SER A 361 5.68 -13.91 28.11
C SER A 361 5.53 -13.29 26.72
N PRO A 362 6.31 -12.25 26.36
CA PRO A 362 6.23 -11.64 25.05
C PRO A 362 6.52 -12.68 23.96
N ILE A 363 5.64 -12.77 22.98
CA ILE A 363 5.76 -13.73 21.88
C ILE A 363 6.90 -13.28 20.96
N ASN A 364 7.97 -14.08 20.89
CA ASN A 364 9.09 -13.82 19.98
C ASN A 364 8.76 -14.32 18.56
N ILE A 365 8.26 -13.42 17.71
CA ILE A 365 7.87 -13.71 16.33
C ILE A 365 9.02 -14.28 15.48
N PRO A 366 10.24 -13.70 15.49
CA PRO A 366 11.40 -14.28 14.81
C PRO A 366 11.66 -15.75 15.17
N GLN A 367 11.55 -16.11 16.45
CA GLN A 367 11.76 -17.48 16.90
C GLN A 367 10.65 -18.43 16.43
N GLN A 368 9.38 -17.99 16.47
CA GLN A 368 8.26 -18.80 15.98
C GLN A 368 8.34 -19.01 14.46
N LEU A 369 8.73 -17.97 13.72
CA LEU A 369 9.01 -18.06 12.29
C LEU A 369 10.09 -19.11 12.02
N ALA A 370 11.23 -19.04 12.71
CA ALA A 370 12.31 -19.99 12.53
C ALA A 370 11.88 -21.45 12.76
N GLN A 371 11.16 -21.71 13.85
CA GLN A 371 10.64 -23.06 14.14
C GLN A 371 9.65 -23.55 13.09
N THR A 372 8.83 -22.67 12.53
CA THR A 372 7.82 -23.02 11.53
C THR A 372 8.46 -23.29 10.18
N VAL A 373 9.45 -22.50 9.77
CA VAL A 373 10.23 -22.73 8.54
C VAL A 373 10.96 -24.08 8.60
N GLN A 374 11.55 -24.46 9.74
CA GLN A 374 12.17 -25.79 9.88
C GLN A 374 11.17 -26.94 9.66
N LYS A 375 9.92 -26.80 10.15
CA LYS A 375 8.85 -27.77 9.93
C LYS A 375 8.39 -27.79 8.47
N LEU A 376 8.31 -26.62 7.84
CA LEU A 376 7.95 -26.47 6.42
C LEU A 376 8.98 -27.18 5.54
N ALA A 377 10.27 -26.92 5.75
CA ALA A 377 11.38 -27.57 5.05
C ALA A 377 11.35 -29.10 5.21
N GLN A 378 10.99 -29.60 6.40
CA GLN A 378 10.84 -31.04 6.64
C GLN A 378 9.64 -31.64 5.89
N THR A 379 8.56 -30.89 5.71
CA THR A 379 7.31 -31.38 5.11
C THR A 379 7.33 -31.31 3.58
N TRP A 380 7.83 -30.21 3.04
CA TRP A 380 7.77 -29.88 1.61
C TRP A 380 9.09 -30.11 0.88
N GLY A 381 10.19 -30.26 1.61
CA GLY A 381 11.47 -30.61 1.02
C GLY A 381 11.53 -32.10 0.69
N TRP A 382 11.02 -32.46 -0.48
CA TRP A 382 11.18 -33.78 -1.08
C TRP A 382 12.45 -33.83 -1.96
N ASP A 383 12.93 -35.05 -2.24
CA ASP A 383 14.12 -35.32 -3.05
C ASP A 383 13.80 -35.68 -4.49
#